data_AF-A0A4U0NTK4-F1
#
_entry.id   AF-A0A4U0NTK4-F1
#
_cell.length_a   1.000
_cell.length_b   1.000
_cell.length_c   1.000
_cell.angle_alpha   90.00
_cell.angle_beta   90.00
_cell.angle_gamma   90.00
#
_symmetry.space_group_name_H-M   'P 1'
#
loop_
_entity.id
_entity.type
_entity.pdbx_description
1 polymer ?
#
loop_
_entity_poly.entity_id
_entity_poly.type
_entity_poly.pdbx_seq_one_letter_code
_entity_poly.pdbx_strand_id
1 'polypeptide(L)'
;MNQIGLLLNNEFLISVEKRIVENIGCELYRENTQILEGFIEKEVQLSLIPVDEIKNVIETQQNQLVEFSKYFFMKKKPKTLSTGIAITYSIYLIYLQSKTSQELLEYLQRRKIPNPQILVNSLINIKEKLNL
;
A
#
# COMPACT_ATOMS: atom_id res chain seq x y z
N MET A 1 -15.92 0.78 16.63
CA MET A 1 -15.35 0.60 15.27
C MET A 1 -13.84 0.57 15.45
N ASN A 2 -13.13 -0.45 14.97
CA ASN A 2 -11.67 -0.50 15.11
C ASN A 2 -11.03 0.62 14.25
N GLN A 3 -9.77 0.96 14.51
CA GLN A 3 -9.08 2.05 13.79
C GLN A 3 -8.96 1.78 12.28
N ILE A 4 -8.88 0.52 11.87
CA ILE A 4 -8.78 0.11 10.47
C ILE A 4 -10.07 0.37 9.71
N GLY A 5 -11.23 0.01 10.29
CA GLY A 5 -12.53 0.31 9.71
C GLY A 5 -12.76 1.82 9.55
N LEU A 6 -12.29 2.64 10.52
CA LEU A 6 -12.32 4.10 10.36
C LEU A 6 -11.40 4.58 9.22
N LEU A 7 -10.20 4.00 9.09
CA LEU A 7 -9.27 4.34 8.02
C LEU A 7 -9.83 3.95 6.64
N LEU A 8 -10.48 2.80 6.52
CA LEU A 8 -11.10 2.34 5.26
C LEU A 8 -12.24 3.24 4.78
N ASN A 9 -12.87 3.99 5.70
CA ASN A 9 -13.91 4.96 5.38
C ASN A 9 -13.37 6.40 5.29
N ASN A 10 -12.06 6.61 5.37
CA ASN A 10 -11.43 7.92 5.26
C ASN A 10 -11.56 8.48 3.84
N GLU A 11 -11.98 9.74 3.72
CA GLU A 11 -12.22 10.38 2.42
C GLU A 11 -10.93 10.53 1.58
N PHE A 12 -9.79 10.78 2.22
CA PHE A 12 -8.50 10.84 1.54
C PHE A 12 -8.09 9.47 0.99
N LEU A 13 -8.28 8.40 1.76
CA LEU A 13 -8.04 7.03 1.27
C LEU A 13 -8.90 6.76 0.02
N ILE A 14 -10.20 7.01 0.11
CA ILE A 14 -11.13 6.79 -1.00
C ILE A 14 -10.72 7.60 -2.23
N SER A 15 -10.31 8.86 -2.03
CA SER A 15 -9.82 9.74 -3.09
C SER A 15 -8.55 9.19 -3.75
N VAL A 16 -7.56 8.78 -2.95
CA VAL A 16 -6.31 8.19 -3.44
C VAL A 16 -6.58 6.92 -4.25
N GLU A 17 -7.42 6.03 -3.75
CA GLU A 17 -7.72 4.77 -4.45
C GLU A 17 -8.42 5.01 -5.78
N LYS A 18 -9.38 5.95 -5.83
CA LYS A 18 -10.01 6.37 -7.09
C LYS A 18 -8.97 6.85 -8.10
N ARG A 19 -8.06 7.72 -7.66
CA ARG A 19 -6.98 8.24 -8.51
C ARG A 19 -6.03 7.12 -8.97
N ILE A 20 -5.71 6.16 -8.10
CA ILE A 20 -4.89 4.99 -8.45
C ILE A 20 -5.58 4.18 -9.56
N VAL A 21 -6.86 3.83 -9.39
CA VAL A 21 -7.56 2.98 -10.36
C VAL A 21 -7.77 3.68 -11.70
N GLU A 22 -8.05 4.99 -11.70
CA GLU A 22 -8.14 5.83 -12.89
C GLU A 22 -6.82 5.84 -13.67
N ASN A 23 -5.70 6.00 -12.97
CA ASN A 23 -4.38 6.08 -13.61
C ASN A 23 -3.89 4.73 -14.15
N ILE A 24 -4.33 3.62 -13.56
CA ILE A 24 -3.96 2.27 -14.00
C ILE A 24 -4.93 1.76 -15.07
N GLY A 25 -6.16 2.30 -15.11
CA GLY A 25 -7.23 1.85 -16.00
C GLY A 25 -7.85 0.54 -15.52
N CYS A 26 -8.23 0.47 -14.25
CA CYS A 26 -8.79 -0.72 -13.62
C CYS A 26 -10.03 -0.40 -12.75
N GLU A 27 -10.70 -1.42 -12.22
CA GLU A 27 -11.85 -1.27 -11.33
C GLU A 27 -11.46 -1.45 -9.86
N LEU A 28 -12.14 -0.74 -8.96
CA LEU A 28 -11.97 -0.90 -7.51
C LEU A 28 -12.99 -1.92 -6.97
N TYR A 29 -12.50 -3.07 -6.53
CA TYR A 29 -13.28 -4.11 -5.87
C TYR A 29 -13.56 -3.72 -4.40
N ARG A 30 -14.85 -3.58 -4.08
CA ARG A 30 -15.37 -3.14 -2.78
C ARG A 30 -16.21 -4.18 -2.05
N GLU A 31 -16.52 -5.31 -2.68
CA GLU A 31 -17.38 -6.30 -2.05
C GLU A 31 -16.67 -6.98 -0.88
N ASN A 32 -17.45 -7.42 0.11
CA ASN A 32 -16.97 -8.08 1.32
C ASN A 32 -15.95 -7.25 2.13
N THR A 33 -16.26 -5.97 2.36
CA THR A 33 -15.42 -5.03 3.15
C THR A 33 -14.99 -5.59 4.50
N GLN A 34 -15.81 -6.38 5.19
CA GLN A 34 -15.43 -7.03 6.45
C GLN A 34 -14.26 -8.02 6.30
N ILE A 35 -14.22 -8.77 5.20
CA ILE A 35 -13.11 -9.69 4.89
C ILE A 35 -11.86 -8.88 4.55
N LEU A 36 -12.02 -7.82 3.74
CA LEU A 36 -10.92 -6.93 3.39
C LEU A 36 -10.33 -6.23 4.62
N GLU A 37 -11.19 -5.79 5.55
CA GLU A 37 -10.77 -5.19 6.82
C GLU A 37 -9.89 -6.14 7.62
N GLY A 38 -10.25 -7.43 7.72
CA GLY A 38 -9.40 -8.42 8.39
C GLY A 38 -8.05 -8.64 7.70
N PHE A 39 -7.99 -8.58 6.37
CA PHE A 39 -6.73 -8.65 5.64
C PHE A 39 -5.84 -7.42 5.89
N ILE A 40 -6.44 -6.23 5.87
CA ILE A 40 -5.72 -4.97 6.11
C ILE A 40 -5.27 -4.87 7.56
N GLU A 41 -6.11 -5.26 8.52
CA GLU A 41 -5.74 -5.30 9.94
C GLU A 41 -4.52 -6.19 10.15
N LYS A 42 -4.52 -7.38 9.56
CA LYS A 42 -3.36 -8.28 9.59
C LYS A 42 -2.15 -7.64 8.91
N GLU A 43 -2.32 -6.95 7.78
CA GLU A 43 -1.23 -6.29 7.09
C GLU A 43 -0.57 -5.20 7.95
N VAL A 44 -1.37 -4.35 8.59
CA VAL A 44 -0.90 -3.31 9.52
C VAL A 44 -0.22 -3.93 10.74
N GLN A 45 -0.78 -4.99 11.32
CA GLN A 45 -0.14 -5.69 12.44
C GLN A 45 1.23 -6.26 12.04
N LEU A 46 1.37 -6.85 10.86
CA LEU A 46 2.63 -7.44 10.40
C LEU A 46 3.69 -6.40 10.01
N SER A 47 3.26 -5.19 9.62
CA SER A 47 4.19 -4.09 9.31
C SER A 47 4.81 -3.49 10.57
N LEU A 48 4.20 -3.66 11.74
CA LEU A 48 4.65 -3.00 12.98
C LEU A 48 4.68 -1.46 12.84
N ILE A 49 3.96 -0.91 11.86
CA ILE A 49 3.81 0.53 11.65
C ILE A 49 2.52 0.98 12.32
N PRO A 50 2.54 2.02 13.16
CA PRO A 50 1.33 2.59 13.73
C PRO A 50 0.33 3.05 12.65
N VAL A 51 -0.96 2.81 12.89
CA VAL A 51 -2.04 3.24 11.97
C VAL A 51 -1.97 4.74 11.68
N ASP A 52 -1.61 5.55 12.67
CA ASP A 52 -1.50 7.01 12.53
C ASP A 52 -0.40 7.43 11.54
N GLU A 53 0.72 6.69 11.45
CA GLU A 53 1.76 6.96 10.46
C GLU A 53 1.27 6.63 9.05
N ILE A 54 0.56 5.52 8.88
CA ILE A 54 -0.05 5.13 7.60
C ILE A 54 -1.08 6.18 7.18
N LYS A 55 -1.95 6.59 8.11
CA LYS A 55 -2.94 7.65 7.89
C LYS A 55 -2.26 8.95 7.45
N ASN A 56 -1.19 9.35 8.15
CA ASN A 56 -0.45 10.56 7.79
C ASN A 56 0.11 10.50 6.36
N VAL A 57 0.64 9.36 5.92
CA VAL A 57 1.10 9.19 4.52
C VAL A 57 -0.06 9.30 3.53
N ILE A 58 -1.22 8.68 3.83
CA ILE A 58 -2.42 8.79 2.98
C ILE A 58 -2.88 10.24 2.86
N GLU A 59 -2.85 11.00 3.96
CA GLU A 59 -3.37 12.37 3.97
C GLU A 59 -2.40 13.36 3.31
N THR A 60 -1.09 13.19 3.55
CA THR A 60 -0.06 14.18 3.17
C THR A 60 0.71 13.83 1.89
N GLN A 61 0.78 12.55 1.49
CA GLN A 61 1.61 12.08 0.36
C GLN A 61 0.78 11.44 -0.77
N GLN A 62 -0.47 11.88 -0.96
CA GLN A 62 -1.39 11.32 -1.96
C GLN A 62 -0.82 11.20 -3.37
N ASN A 63 -0.13 12.25 -3.84
CA ASN A 63 0.46 12.25 -5.19
C ASN A 63 1.57 11.21 -5.31
N GLN A 64 2.39 11.06 -4.27
CA GLN A 64 3.49 10.11 -4.23
C GLN A 64 2.95 8.67 -4.19
N LEU A 65 1.85 8.42 -3.47
CA LEU A 65 1.13 7.14 -3.49
C LEU A 65 0.61 6.78 -4.89
N VAL A 66 -0.02 7.74 -5.57
CA VAL A 66 -0.56 7.52 -6.93
C VAL A 66 0.57 7.22 -7.91
N GLU A 67 1.66 7.99 -7.89
CA GLU A 67 2.82 7.76 -8.75
C GLU A 67 3.52 6.43 -8.45
N PHE A 68 3.74 6.13 -7.17
CA PHE A 68 4.28 4.84 -6.74
C PHE A 68 3.45 3.67 -7.27
N SER A 69 2.12 3.77 -7.18
CA SER A 69 1.19 2.75 -7.69
C SER A 69 1.32 2.52 -9.19
N LYS A 70 1.49 3.61 -9.98
CA LYS A 70 1.72 3.50 -11.43
C LYS A 70 2.96 2.67 -11.73
N TYR A 71 4.09 3.01 -11.10
CA TYR A 71 5.35 2.31 -11.31
C TYR A 71 5.26 0.85 -10.87
N PHE A 72 4.56 0.58 -9.77
CA PHE A 72 4.33 -0.78 -9.28
C PHE A 72 3.54 -1.63 -10.29
N PHE A 73 2.55 -1.04 -10.98
CA PHE A 73 1.68 -1.74 -11.92
C PHE A 73 2.04 -1.63 -13.40
N MET A 74 3.09 -0.89 -13.78
CA MET A 74 3.52 -0.69 -15.17
C MET A 74 3.56 -1.97 -16.01
N LYS A 75 3.92 -3.11 -15.41
CA LYS A 75 4.04 -4.41 -16.11
C LYS A 75 2.82 -5.32 -15.98
N LYS A 76 2.01 -5.17 -14.94
CA LYS A 76 0.98 -6.16 -14.57
C LYS A 76 -0.45 -5.75 -14.92
N LYS A 77 -0.70 -4.46 -15.22
CA LYS A 77 -1.99 -3.88 -15.66
C LYS A 77 -3.21 -4.70 -15.16
N PRO A 78 -3.43 -4.74 -13.83
CA PRO A 78 -4.49 -5.55 -13.26
C PRO A 78 -5.85 -5.07 -13.76
N LYS A 79 -6.81 -5.98 -13.90
CA LYS A 79 -8.20 -5.61 -14.23
C LYS A 79 -8.93 -5.01 -13.02
N THR A 80 -8.59 -5.47 -11.82
CA THR A 80 -9.21 -5.06 -10.56
C THR A 80 -8.16 -4.81 -9.47
N LEU A 81 -8.46 -3.88 -8.57
CA LEU A 81 -7.73 -3.65 -7.32
C LEU A 81 -8.67 -3.74 -6.13
N SER A 82 -8.22 -4.32 -5.02
CA SER A 82 -9.01 -4.37 -3.80
C SER A 82 -8.97 -3.03 -3.07
N THR A 83 -10.08 -2.70 -2.40
CA THR A 83 -10.12 -1.60 -1.42
C THR A 83 -9.14 -1.88 -0.27
N GLY A 84 -8.49 -0.84 0.23
CA GLY A 84 -7.38 -0.92 1.18
C GLY A 84 -6.01 -0.96 0.52
N ILE A 85 -5.90 -0.99 -0.81
CA ILE A 85 -4.60 -1.07 -1.50
C ILE A 85 -3.70 0.13 -1.22
N ALA A 86 -4.27 1.32 -1.03
CA ALA A 86 -3.50 2.50 -0.68
C ALA A 86 -2.87 2.39 0.73
N ILE A 87 -3.43 1.58 1.63
CA ILE A 87 -2.84 1.28 2.94
C ILE A 87 -1.58 0.42 2.77
N THR A 88 -1.68 -0.68 2.00
CA THR A 88 -0.53 -1.52 1.64
C THR A 88 0.63 -0.71 1.06
N TYR A 89 0.33 0.25 0.18
CA TYR A 89 1.35 1.07 -0.47
C TYR A 89 1.91 2.16 0.43
N SER A 90 1.11 2.70 1.34
CA SER A 90 1.59 3.59 2.39
C SER A 90 2.62 2.88 3.28
N ILE A 91 2.36 1.63 3.66
CA ILE A 91 3.33 0.81 4.41
C ILE A 91 4.64 0.66 3.63
N TYR A 92 4.58 0.33 2.33
CA TYR A 92 5.79 0.23 1.52
C TYR A 92 6.55 1.55 1.43
N LEU A 93 5.86 2.67 1.22
CA LEU A 93 6.49 3.99 1.17
C LEU A 93 7.21 4.32 2.47
N ILE A 94 6.59 4.07 3.63
CA ILE A 94 7.21 4.29 4.94
C ILE A 94 8.49 3.47 5.06
N TYR A 95 8.44 2.17 4.72
CA TYR A 95 9.64 1.33 4.72
C TYR A 95 10.74 1.87 3.80
N LEU A 96 10.38 2.32 2.61
CA LEU A 96 11.36 2.84 1.65
C LEU A 96 11.96 4.17 2.08
N GLN A 97 11.23 5.02 2.80
CA GLN A 97 11.68 6.36 3.21
C GLN A 97 12.47 6.34 4.51
N SER A 98 12.02 5.58 5.51
CA SER A 98 12.50 5.72 6.89
C SER A 98 13.10 4.45 7.49
N LYS A 99 13.11 3.33 6.76
CA LYS A 99 13.58 2.03 7.24
C LYS A 99 14.65 1.44 6.33
N THR A 100 15.34 0.42 6.83
CA THR A 100 16.35 -0.32 6.07
C THR A 100 15.70 -1.32 5.11
N SER A 101 16.43 -1.72 4.06
CA SER A 101 16.01 -2.80 3.15
C SER A 101 15.84 -4.13 3.86
N GLN A 102 16.61 -4.36 4.94
CA GLN A 102 16.51 -5.55 5.79
C GLN A 102 15.17 -5.57 6.55
N GLU A 103 14.75 -4.46 7.15
CA GLU A 103 13.44 -4.37 7.83
C GLU A 103 12.27 -4.57 6.85
N LEU A 104 12.39 -4.04 5.63
CA LEU A 104 11.40 -4.29 4.58
C LEU A 104 11.35 -5.77 4.20
N LEU A 105 12.51 -6.44 4.07
CA LEU A 105 12.57 -7.87 3.80
C LEU A 105 11.88 -8.69 4.89
N GLU A 106 12.16 -8.38 6.16
CA GLU A 106 11.55 -9.06 7.31
C GLU A 106 10.02 -8.89 7.33
N TYR A 107 9.53 -7.69 7.03
CA TYR A 107 8.10 -7.45 6.88
C TYR A 107 7.47 -8.33 5.79
N LEU A 108 8.09 -8.39 4.61
CA LEU A 108 7.59 -9.21 3.50
C LEU A 108 7.65 -10.71 3.82
N GLN A 109 8.65 -11.15 4.60
CA GLN A 109 8.74 -12.51 5.12
C GLN A 109 7.64 -12.81 6.14
N ARG A 110 7.34 -11.90 7.07
CA ARG A 110 6.21 -12.02 8.02
C ARG A 110 4.87 -12.16 7.29
N ARG A 111 4.71 -11.49 6.15
CA ARG A 111 3.55 -11.63 5.25
C ARG A 111 3.53 -12.90 4.42
N LYS A 112 4.58 -13.72 4.48
CA LYS A 112 4.75 -14.94 3.68
C LYS A 112 4.65 -14.66 2.18
N ILE A 113 5.17 -13.52 1.73
CA ILE A 113 5.22 -13.19 0.29
C ILE A 113 6.18 -14.17 -0.41
N PRO A 114 5.78 -14.81 -1.52
CA PRO A 114 6.68 -15.64 -2.30
C PRO A 114 7.85 -14.83 -2.85
N ASN A 115 9.07 -15.34 -2.71
CA ASN A 115 10.30 -14.69 -3.17
C ASN A 115 10.43 -13.22 -2.69
N PRO A 116 10.41 -12.95 -1.37
CA PRO A 116 10.30 -11.60 -0.83
C PRO A 116 11.46 -10.70 -1.26
N GLN A 117 12.67 -11.27 -1.46
CA GLN A 117 13.83 -10.53 -1.96
C GLN A 117 13.60 -9.92 -3.36
N ILE A 118 12.89 -10.62 -4.26
CA ILE A 118 12.58 -10.10 -5.59
C ILE A 118 11.68 -8.86 -5.49
N LEU A 119 10.72 -8.91 -4.56
CA LEU A 119 9.85 -7.77 -4.30
C LEU A 119 10.62 -6.61 -3.66
N VAL A 120 11.50 -6.84 -2.68
CA VAL A 120 12.39 -5.81 -2.12
C VAL A 120 13.17 -5.09 -3.22
N ASN A 121 13.85 -5.85 -4.09
CA ASN A 121 14.64 -5.26 -5.18
C ASN A 121 13.76 -4.43 -6.13
N SER A 122 12.55 -4.90 -6.41
CA SER A 122 11.59 -4.16 -7.24
C SER A 122 11.14 -2.85 -6.57
N LEU A 123 10.89 -2.87 -5.27
CA LEU A 123 10.49 -1.71 -4.49
C LEU A 123 11.63 -0.67 -4.39
N ILE A 124 12.87 -1.11 -4.19
CA ILE A 124 14.05 -0.23 -4.17
C ILE A 124 14.25 0.43 -5.55
N ASN A 125 14.10 -0.32 -6.64
CA ASN A 125 14.20 0.26 -7.99
C ASN A 125 13.14 1.36 -8.23
N ILE A 126 11.92 1.16 -7.71
CA ILE A 126 10.87 2.18 -7.77
C ILE A 126 11.26 3.39 -6.93
N LYS A 127 11.81 3.18 -5.72
CA LYS A 127 12.33 4.25 -4.85
C LYS A 127 13.31 5.15 -5.57
N GLU A 128 14.31 4.56 -6.22
CA GLU A 128 15.34 5.28 -6.98
C GLU A 128 14.74 6.08 -8.14
N LYS A 129 13.80 5.50 -8.89
CA LYS A 129 13.16 6.18 -10.03
C LYS A 129 12.30 7.37 -9.63
N LEU A 130 11.69 7.30 -8.46
CA LEU A 130 10.80 8.33 -7.95
C LEU A 130 11.49 9.31 -7.00
N ASN A 131 12.79 9.14 -6.74
CA ASN A 131 13.57 9.93 -5.77
C ASN A 131 12.87 10.04 -4.41
N LEU A 132 12.35 8.90 -3.91
CA LEU A 132 11.66 8.81 -2.61
C LEU A 132 12.64 8.78 -1.43
#